data_AF-A0A251Q7W1-F1
#
_entry.id   AF-A0A251Q7W1-F1
#
_cell.length_a   1.000
_cell.length_b   1.000
_cell.length_c   1.000
_cell.angle_alpha   90.00
_cell.angle_beta   90.00
_cell.angle_gamma   90.00
#
_symmetry.space_group_name_H-M   'P 1'
#
loop_
_entity.id
_entity.type
_entity.pdbx_description
1 polymer ?
#
loop_
_entity_poly.entity_id
_entity_poly.type
_entity_poly.pdbx_seq_one_letter_code
_entity_poly.pdbx_strand_id
1 'polypeptide(L)'
;MAQKIHHLQSVLSTLKGDSLATDERLKALEEEVRLLWTASRKYNFDLHVLESKAQDTEDRLQTVASQAQKMADVVTEQWIQIQRLEQALHITQFINNLSDDPLLKTLGPNFRSYFSRALHQFKRVFAEFKRSHHELQHFIKEKLEKNEFTAALANEELVFFMASALITFPVMSAWMLLSSKLTS
;
A
#
# COMPACT_ATOMS: atom_id res chain seq x y z
N MET A 1 5.72 82.26 46.15
CA MET A 1 5.64 80.97 46.89
C MET A 1 4.47 80.10 46.39
N ALA A 2 3.26 80.64 46.25
CA ALA A 2 2.07 79.90 45.81
C ALA A 2 2.17 79.22 44.43
N GLN A 3 2.69 79.89 43.39
CA GLN A 3 2.84 79.30 42.05
C GLN A 3 3.73 78.05 42.01
N LYS A 4 4.80 78.04 42.81
CA LYS A 4 5.74 76.91 42.88
C LYS A 4 5.12 75.69 43.55
N ILE A 5 4.30 75.92 44.58
CA ILE A 5 3.50 74.87 45.24
C ILE A 5 2.48 74.29 44.27
N HIS A 6 1.76 75.13 43.53
CA HIS A 6 0.76 74.70 42.57
C HIS A 6 1.36 73.88 41.40
N HIS A 7 2.55 74.26 40.95
CA HIS A 7 3.29 73.52 39.92
C HIS A 7 3.71 72.14 40.43
N LEU A 8 4.26 72.04 41.64
CA LEU A 8 4.64 70.77 42.23
C LEU A 8 3.44 69.84 42.47
N GLN A 9 2.30 70.38 42.90
CA GLN A 9 1.06 69.60 43.02
C GLN A 9 0.54 69.09 41.68
N SER A 10 0.65 69.90 40.63
CA SER A 10 0.27 69.50 39.27
C SER A 10 1.16 68.34 38.77
N VAL A 11 2.49 68.48 38.91
CA VAL A 11 3.46 67.44 38.54
C VAL A 11 3.24 66.17 39.34
N LEU A 12 2.97 66.27 40.64
CA LEU A 12 2.70 65.12 41.50
C LEU A 12 1.43 64.38 41.07
N SER A 13 0.36 65.11 40.72
CA SER A 13 -0.89 64.52 40.24
C SER A 13 -0.73 63.84 38.88
N THR A 14 0.05 64.42 37.97
CA THR A 14 0.35 63.79 36.66
C THR A 14 1.19 62.53 36.85
N LEU A 15 2.26 62.59 37.65
CA LEU A 15 3.09 61.43 37.95
C LEU A 15 2.30 60.29 38.61
N LYS A 16 1.37 60.63 39.50
CA LYS A 16 0.49 59.66 40.17
C LYS A 16 -0.51 59.02 39.21
N GLY A 17 -1.07 59.82 38.29
CA GLY A 17 -1.94 59.31 37.22
C GLY A 17 -1.20 58.35 36.28
N ASP A 18 0.00 58.75 35.84
CA ASP A 18 0.86 57.93 34.98
C ASP A 18 1.28 56.64 35.69
N SER A 19 1.65 56.71 36.97
CA SER A 19 2.01 55.56 37.79
C SER A 19 0.87 54.56 37.97
N LEU A 20 -0.39 55.01 38.02
CA LEU A 20 -1.55 54.12 38.11
C LEU A 20 -1.84 53.45 36.75
N ALA A 21 -1.74 54.21 35.66
CA ALA A 21 -1.92 53.69 34.32
C ALA A 21 -0.84 52.67 33.91
N THR A 22 0.40 52.86 34.37
CA THR A 22 1.47 51.86 34.18
C THR A 22 1.23 50.60 35.00
N ASP A 23 0.70 50.71 36.23
CA ASP A 23 0.38 49.55 37.09
C ASP A 23 -0.74 48.67 36.50
N GLU A 24 -1.78 49.29 35.92
CA GLU A 24 -2.84 48.56 35.20
C GLU A 24 -2.32 47.83 33.96
N ARG A 25 -1.47 48.49 33.16
CA ARG A 25 -0.82 47.86 31.99
C ARG A 25 0.08 46.71 32.39
N LEU A 26 0.79 46.84 33.51
CA LEU A 26 1.67 45.81 34.03
C LEU A 26 0.87 44.57 34.46
N LYS A 27 -0.26 44.76 35.14
CA LYS A 27 -1.17 43.65 35.49
C LYS A 27 -1.80 42.98 34.28
N ALA A 28 -2.23 43.76 33.28
CA ALA A 28 -2.77 43.21 32.04
C ALA A 28 -1.73 42.34 31.31
N LEU A 29 -0.48 42.83 31.23
CA LEU A 29 0.62 42.08 30.63
C LEU A 29 0.95 40.81 31.43
N GLU A 30 0.90 40.87 32.76
CA GLU A 30 1.13 39.72 33.63
C GLU A 30 0.07 38.61 33.41
N GLU A 31 -1.20 38.99 33.26
CA GLU A 31 -2.25 38.02 32.91
C GLU A 31 -2.10 37.45 31.50
N GLU A 32 -1.71 38.26 30.51
CA GLU A 32 -1.40 37.77 29.16
C GLU A 32 -0.25 36.75 29.19
N VAL A 33 0.83 37.03 29.93
CA VAL A 33 1.95 36.10 30.11
C VAL A 33 1.47 34.79 30.75
N ARG A 34 0.59 34.86 31.75
CA ARG A 34 0.02 33.68 32.42
C ARG A 34 -0.86 32.84 31.49
N LEU A 35 -1.67 33.48 30.66
CA LEU A 35 -2.49 32.82 29.65
C LEU A 35 -1.61 32.16 28.57
N LEU A 36 -0.61 32.87 28.06
CA LEU A 36 0.35 32.35 27.09
C LEU A 36 1.12 31.16 27.63
N TRP A 37 1.54 31.21 28.91
CA TRP A 37 2.21 30.08 29.56
C TRP A 37 1.32 28.84 29.62
N THR A 38 0.04 29.04 29.96
CA THR A 38 -0.94 27.94 30.02
C THR A 38 -1.21 27.34 28.64
N ALA A 39 -1.38 28.18 27.62
CA ALA A 39 -1.56 27.75 26.24
C ALA A 39 -0.31 27.02 25.71
N SER A 40 0.89 27.53 26.00
CA SER A 40 2.16 26.92 25.62
C SER A 40 2.29 25.50 26.17
N ARG A 41 1.97 25.28 27.47
CA ARG A 41 2.00 23.93 28.05
C ARG A 41 1.03 22.98 27.36
N LYS A 42 -0.17 23.45 27.04
CA LYS A 42 -1.16 22.65 26.31
C LYS A 42 -0.65 22.25 24.93
N TYR A 43 -0.15 23.21 24.14
CA TYR A 43 0.39 22.92 22.82
C TYR A 43 1.58 21.98 22.85
N ASN A 44 2.45 22.10 23.85
CA ASN A 44 3.60 21.21 23.99
C ASN A 44 3.17 19.76 24.26
N PHE A 45 2.12 19.57 25.07
CA PHE A 45 1.54 18.24 25.29
C PHE A 45 0.88 17.68 24.02
N ASP A 46 0.06 18.49 23.35
CA ASP A 46 -0.61 18.08 22.10
C ASP A 46 0.41 17.72 21.02
N LEU A 47 1.54 18.42 20.96
CA LEU A 47 2.66 18.13 20.06
C LEU A 47 3.25 16.74 20.33
N HIS A 48 3.56 16.41 21.59
CA HIS A 48 4.07 15.08 21.94
C HIS A 48 3.07 13.95 21.64
N VAL A 49 1.77 14.20 21.84
CA VAL A 49 0.73 13.23 21.47
C VAL A 49 0.67 13.03 19.96
N LEU A 50 0.79 14.11 19.18
CA LEU A 50 0.79 14.03 17.72
C LEU A 50 2.06 13.33 17.20
N GLU A 51 3.22 13.64 17.78
CA GLU A 51 4.51 13.02 17.44
C GLU A 51 4.49 11.51 17.71
N SER A 52 4.02 11.09 18.89
CA SER A 52 3.91 9.65 19.21
C SER A 52 2.94 8.90 18.30
N LYS A 53 1.82 9.52 17.90
CA LYS A 53 0.91 8.95 16.90
C LYS A 53 1.54 8.87 15.51
N ALA A 54 2.27 9.91 15.11
CA ALA A 54 2.98 9.91 13.82
C ALA A 54 4.03 8.79 13.78
N GLN A 55 4.76 8.59 14.87
CA GLN A 55 5.72 7.50 14.98
C GLN A 55 5.07 6.11 14.91
N ASP A 56 3.96 5.89 15.64
CA ASP A 56 3.20 4.62 15.53
C ASP A 56 2.73 4.37 14.09
N THR A 57 2.21 5.40 13.41
CA THR A 57 1.78 5.25 12.01
C THR A 57 2.95 4.95 11.08
N GLU A 58 4.13 5.53 11.31
CA GLU A 58 5.35 5.27 10.53
C GLU A 58 5.84 3.83 10.73
N ASP A 59 5.90 3.34 11.97
CA ASP A 59 6.33 1.97 12.29
C ASP A 59 5.39 0.93 11.64
N ARG A 60 4.08 1.22 11.64
CA ARG A 60 3.08 0.39 10.96
C ARG A 60 3.24 0.44 9.44
N LEU A 61 3.51 1.61 8.87
CA LEU A 61 3.75 1.79 7.43
C LEU A 61 4.98 0.98 6.99
N GLN A 62 6.08 1.06 7.73
CA GLN A 62 7.30 0.29 7.45
C GLN A 62 7.04 -1.21 7.49
N THR A 63 6.23 -1.67 8.45
CA THR A 63 5.84 -3.08 8.54
C THR A 63 5.07 -3.52 7.29
N VAL A 64 4.06 -2.75 6.88
CA VAL A 64 3.26 -3.04 5.68
C VAL A 64 4.11 -2.97 4.41
N ALA A 65 5.00 -1.98 4.30
CA ALA A 65 5.92 -1.84 3.17
C ALA A 65 6.85 -3.05 3.05
N SER A 66 7.38 -3.55 4.18
CA SER A 66 8.23 -4.75 4.20
C SER A 66 7.48 -6.02 3.77
N GLN A 67 6.20 -6.14 4.15
CA GLN A 67 5.34 -7.23 3.71
C GLN A 67 5.01 -7.13 2.22
N ALA A 68 4.71 -5.93 1.73
CA ALA A 68 4.46 -5.66 0.32
C ALA A 68 5.68 -6.01 -0.54
N GLN A 69 6.89 -5.66 -0.09
CA GLN A 69 8.13 -6.01 -0.78
C GLN A 69 8.32 -7.53 -0.87
N LYS A 70 8.14 -8.25 0.24
CA LYS A 70 8.23 -9.72 0.24
C LYS A 70 7.21 -10.37 -0.72
N MET A 71 5.99 -9.83 -0.76
CA MET A 71 4.98 -10.30 -1.70
C MET A 71 5.38 -10.01 -3.15
N ALA A 72 5.91 -8.82 -3.44
CA ALA A 72 6.41 -8.46 -4.77
C ALA A 72 7.53 -9.41 -5.23
N ASP A 73 8.45 -9.79 -4.34
CA ASP A 73 9.53 -10.74 -4.64
C ASP A 73 8.98 -12.14 -4.97
N VAL A 74 8.04 -12.66 -4.16
CA VAL A 74 7.38 -13.96 -4.40
C VAL A 74 6.62 -13.97 -5.72
N VAL A 75 5.88 -12.90 -5.97
CA VAL A 75 5.06 -12.73 -7.16
C VAL A 75 5.93 -12.64 -8.42
N THR A 76 7.06 -11.94 -8.35
CA THR A 76 8.04 -11.86 -9.44
C THR A 76 8.64 -13.23 -9.74
N GLU A 77 8.98 -14.00 -8.71
CA GLU A 77 9.49 -15.36 -8.88
C GLU A 77 8.43 -16.30 -9.51
N GLN A 78 7.18 -16.23 -9.06
CA GLN A 78 6.08 -16.98 -9.68
C GLN A 78 5.86 -16.58 -11.15
N TRP A 79 6.00 -15.29 -11.48
CA TRP A 79 5.91 -14.80 -12.85
C TRP A 79 7.02 -15.36 -13.75
N ILE A 80 8.26 -15.41 -13.26
CA ILE A 80 9.39 -16.03 -13.96
C ILE A 80 9.09 -17.51 -14.23
N GLN A 81 8.49 -18.22 -13.28
CA GLN A 81 8.12 -19.63 -13.45
C GLN A 81 7.03 -19.82 -14.51
N ILE A 82 6.00 -18.96 -14.52
CA ILE A 82 4.96 -18.96 -15.56
C ILE A 82 5.57 -18.69 -16.94
N GLN A 83 6.47 -17.71 -17.04
CA GLN A 83 7.18 -17.41 -18.28
C GLN A 83 8.04 -18.57 -18.76
N ARG A 84 8.75 -19.27 -17.87
CA ARG A 84 9.50 -20.49 -18.21
C ARG A 84 8.59 -21.62 -18.69
N LEU A 85 7.40 -21.77 -18.10
CA LEU A 85 6.40 -22.75 -18.55
C LEU A 85 5.86 -22.39 -19.94
N GLU A 86 5.61 -21.10 -20.22
CA GLU A 86 5.21 -20.61 -21.54
C GLU A 86 6.33 -20.83 -22.58
N GLN A 87 7.59 -20.60 -22.21
CA GLN A 87 8.74 -20.92 -23.05
C GLN A 87 8.90 -22.43 -23.29
N ALA A 88 8.72 -23.27 -22.27
CA ALA A 88 8.73 -24.73 -22.42
C ALA A 88 7.61 -25.22 -23.38
N LEU A 89 6.45 -24.57 -23.35
CA LEU A 89 5.36 -24.81 -24.30
C LEU A 89 5.75 -24.42 -25.74
N HIS A 90 6.57 -23.37 -25.92
CA HIS A 90 7.13 -23.00 -27.23
C HIS A 90 8.25 -23.95 -27.68
N ILE A 91 9.13 -24.38 -26.77
CA ILE A 91 10.12 -25.45 -27.01
C ILE A 91 9.41 -26.75 -27.46
N THR A 92 8.16 -26.95 -27.06
CA THR A 92 7.35 -28.08 -27.53
C THR A 92 6.96 -27.98 -29.02
N GLN A 93 6.83 -26.78 -29.60
CA GLN A 93 6.70 -26.62 -31.05
C GLN A 93 8.01 -27.00 -31.77
N PHE A 94 9.14 -26.70 -31.15
CA PHE A 94 10.46 -27.13 -31.62
C PHE A 94 10.63 -28.65 -31.51
N ILE A 95 10.19 -29.29 -30.42
CA ILE A 95 10.16 -30.76 -30.27
C ILE A 95 9.23 -31.43 -31.29
N ASN A 96 8.08 -30.84 -31.61
CA ASN A 96 7.20 -31.35 -32.67
C ASN A 96 7.86 -31.30 -34.06
N ASN A 97 8.68 -30.28 -34.34
CA ASN A 97 9.47 -30.18 -35.57
C ASN A 97 10.69 -31.14 -35.55
N LEU A 98 11.28 -31.37 -34.37
CA LEU A 98 12.34 -32.39 -34.14
C LEU A 98 11.81 -33.82 -34.11
N SER A 99 10.50 -34.03 -33.94
CA SER A 99 9.86 -35.35 -33.96
C SER A 99 9.82 -36.00 -35.36
N ASP A 100 10.29 -35.29 -36.38
CA ASP A 100 10.61 -35.87 -37.68
C ASP A 100 11.94 -36.67 -37.65
N ASP A 101 12.69 -36.60 -36.54
CA ASP A 101 13.88 -37.41 -36.26
C ASP A 101 13.55 -38.91 -36.11
N PRO A 102 14.30 -39.81 -36.79
CA PRO A 102 14.09 -41.27 -36.73
C PRO A 102 14.06 -41.86 -35.32
N LEU A 103 14.74 -41.25 -34.34
CA LEU A 103 14.90 -41.79 -32.98
C LEU A 103 13.63 -41.65 -32.13
N LEU A 104 12.78 -40.66 -32.40
CA LEU A 104 11.49 -40.45 -31.71
C LEU A 104 10.32 -41.20 -32.39
N LYS A 105 10.46 -41.56 -33.67
CA LYS A 105 9.50 -42.39 -34.41
C LYS A 105 9.37 -43.81 -33.85
N THR A 106 10.45 -44.37 -33.30
CA THR A 106 10.49 -45.72 -32.73
C THR A 106 9.77 -45.83 -31.38
N LEU A 107 9.61 -44.71 -30.66
CA LEU A 107 8.84 -44.66 -29.40
C LEU A 107 7.32 -44.82 -29.60
N GLY A 108 6.87 -44.86 -30.85
CA GLY A 108 5.55 -45.31 -31.26
C GLY A 108 4.50 -44.19 -31.42
N PRO A 109 3.57 -44.33 -32.38
CA PRO A 109 2.55 -43.32 -32.72
C PRO A 109 1.58 -43.00 -31.55
N ASN A 110 1.50 -43.88 -30.55
CA ASN A 110 0.64 -43.72 -29.37
C ASN A 110 1.15 -42.63 -28.42
N PHE A 111 2.47 -42.45 -28.31
CA PHE A 111 3.05 -41.39 -27.48
C PHE A 111 2.76 -40.01 -28.09
N ARG A 112 2.91 -39.89 -29.42
CA ARG A 112 2.64 -38.66 -30.18
C ARG A 112 1.18 -38.24 -30.09
N SER A 113 0.24 -39.17 -30.22
CA SER A 113 -1.19 -38.86 -30.18
C SER A 113 -1.67 -38.50 -28.77
N TYR A 114 -1.21 -39.22 -27.75
CA TYR A 114 -1.51 -38.92 -26.35
C TYR A 114 -0.97 -37.55 -25.94
N PHE A 115 0.31 -37.28 -26.23
CA PHE A 115 0.97 -36.04 -25.86
C PHE A 115 0.40 -34.83 -26.60
N SER A 116 0.12 -34.96 -27.90
CA SER A 116 -0.55 -33.92 -28.69
C SER A 116 -1.95 -33.59 -28.16
N ARG A 117 -2.74 -34.61 -27.79
CA ARG A 117 -4.08 -34.43 -27.24
C ARG A 117 -4.05 -33.78 -25.86
N ALA A 118 -3.14 -34.21 -24.99
CA ALA A 118 -2.94 -33.63 -23.66
C ALA A 118 -2.52 -32.15 -23.76
N LEU A 119 -1.54 -31.83 -24.60
CA LEU A 119 -1.10 -30.46 -24.85
C LEU A 119 -2.17 -29.56 -25.44
N HIS A 120 -2.95 -30.08 -26.40
CA HIS A 120 -4.03 -29.32 -27.01
C HIS A 120 -5.11 -28.98 -25.97
N GLN A 121 -5.48 -29.92 -25.10
CA GLN A 121 -6.41 -29.64 -24.02
C GLN A 121 -5.84 -28.66 -23.00
N PHE A 122 -4.56 -28.78 -22.66
CA PHE A 122 -3.87 -27.85 -21.77
C PHE A 122 -3.84 -26.43 -22.35
N LYS A 123 -3.49 -26.27 -23.63
CA LYS A 123 -3.52 -24.97 -24.34
C LYS A 123 -4.90 -24.34 -24.36
N ARG A 124 -5.96 -25.14 -24.54
CA ARG A 124 -7.34 -24.67 -24.52
C ARG A 124 -7.75 -24.15 -23.14
N VAL A 125 -7.48 -24.91 -22.09
CA VAL A 125 -7.74 -24.50 -20.70
C VAL A 125 -6.93 -23.24 -20.35
N PHE A 126 -5.68 -23.16 -20.77
CA PHE A 126 -4.83 -22.00 -20.53
C PHE A 126 -5.28 -20.74 -21.30
N ALA A 127 -5.77 -20.89 -22.54
CA ALA A 127 -6.33 -19.78 -23.31
C ALA A 127 -7.63 -19.26 -22.70
N GLU A 128 -8.50 -20.14 -22.23
CA GLU A 128 -9.75 -19.79 -21.57
C GLU A 128 -9.50 -19.14 -20.20
N PHE A 129 -8.49 -19.62 -19.47
CA PHE A 129 -7.96 -18.97 -18.27
C PHE A 129 -7.43 -17.56 -18.57
N LYS A 130 -6.62 -17.38 -19.62
CA LYS A 130 -6.07 -16.06 -19.99
C LYS A 130 -7.16 -15.08 -20.42
N ARG A 131 -8.25 -15.59 -21.01
CA ARG A 131 -9.44 -14.81 -21.38
C ARG A 131 -10.22 -14.36 -20.15
N SER A 132 -10.49 -15.29 -19.23
CA SER A 132 -11.14 -15.01 -17.94
C SER A 132 -10.29 -14.10 -17.06
N HIS A 133 -8.96 -14.18 -17.15
CA HIS A 133 -8.02 -13.29 -16.46
C HIS A 133 -8.17 -11.84 -16.92
N HIS A 134 -8.24 -11.59 -18.23
CA HIS A 134 -8.45 -10.24 -18.77
C HIS A 134 -9.82 -9.66 -18.37
N GLU A 135 -10.87 -10.48 -18.35
CA GLU A 135 -12.20 -10.09 -17.86
C GLU A 135 -12.18 -9.78 -16.34
N LEU A 136 -11.49 -10.59 -15.54
CA LEU A 136 -11.30 -10.33 -14.11
C LEU A 136 -10.50 -9.06 -13.86
N GLN A 137 -9.46 -8.78 -14.67
CA GLN A 137 -8.69 -7.54 -14.57
C GLN A 137 -9.57 -6.32 -14.80
N HIS A 138 -10.42 -6.34 -15.84
CA HIS A 138 -11.34 -5.24 -16.10
C HIS A 138 -12.32 -5.05 -14.93
N PHE A 139 -12.89 -6.14 -14.42
CA PHE A 139 -13.81 -6.10 -13.29
C PHE A 139 -13.16 -5.57 -11.99
N ILE A 140 -11.95 -6.03 -11.68
CA ILE A 140 -11.19 -5.61 -10.49
C ILE A 140 -10.78 -4.15 -10.61
N LYS A 141 -10.26 -3.72 -11.76
CA LYS A 141 -9.88 -2.33 -12.02
C LYS A 141 -11.09 -1.40 -11.88
N GLU A 142 -12.20 -1.75 -12.52
CA GLU A 142 -13.46 -1.01 -12.41
C GLU A 142 -13.95 -0.93 -10.95
N LYS A 143 -13.79 -1.99 -10.17
CA LYS A 143 -14.15 -1.98 -8.75
C LYS A 143 -13.22 -1.17 -7.87
N LEU A 144 -11.92 -1.16 -8.15
CA LEU A 144 -10.94 -0.37 -7.42
C LEU A 144 -11.10 1.12 -7.72
N GLU A 145 -11.32 1.50 -8.98
CA GLU A 145 -11.52 2.89 -9.43
C GLU A 145 -12.82 3.51 -8.91
N LYS A 146 -13.87 2.70 -8.70
CA LYS A 146 -15.17 3.15 -8.16
C LYS A 146 -15.17 3.48 -6.66
N ASN A 147 -14.08 3.23 -5.94
CA ASN A 147 -13.99 3.46 -4.51
C ASN A 147 -12.83 4.41 -4.19
N GLU A 148 -13.17 5.51 -3.51
CA GLU A 148 -12.27 6.65 -3.22
C GLU A 148 -10.98 6.23 -2.51
N PHE A 149 -11.03 5.18 -1.69
CA PHE A 149 -9.88 4.67 -0.93
C PHE A 149 -9.02 3.68 -1.69
N THR A 150 -9.57 3.01 -2.71
CA THR A 150 -8.87 1.97 -3.47
C THR A 150 -8.51 2.39 -4.88
N ALA A 151 -8.96 3.57 -5.33
CA ALA A 151 -8.67 4.11 -6.65
C ALA A 151 -7.16 4.25 -6.90
N ALA A 152 -6.39 4.61 -5.87
CA ALA A 152 -4.92 4.66 -5.94
C ALA A 152 -4.27 3.29 -6.19
N LEU A 153 -4.98 2.19 -5.93
CA LEU A 153 -4.50 0.82 -6.10
C LEU A 153 -4.89 0.22 -7.46
N ALA A 154 -5.66 0.92 -8.30
CA ALA A 154 -6.13 0.46 -9.61
C ALA A 154 -5.04 0.43 -10.71
N ASN A 155 -3.79 0.20 -10.31
CA ASN A 155 -2.68 0.04 -11.24
C ASN A 155 -2.73 -1.33 -11.92
N GLU A 156 -2.23 -1.40 -13.16
CA GLU A 156 -2.36 -2.60 -13.99
C GLU A 156 -1.65 -3.82 -13.41
N GLU A 157 -0.54 -3.63 -12.69
CA GLU A 157 0.23 -4.71 -12.06
C GLU A 157 -0.51 -5.33 -10.87
N LEU A 158 -1.07 -4.52 -9.99
CA LEU A 158 -1.84 -5.00 -8.83
C LEU A 158 -3.16 -5.63 -9.26
N VAL A 159 -3.83 -5.06 -10.28
CA VAL A 159 -5.01 -5.66 -10.92
C VAL A 159 -4.65 -7.00 -11.54
N PHE A 160 -3.50 -7.11 -12.21
CA PHE A 160 -2.99 -8.36 -12.77
C PHE A 160 -2.73 -9.42 -11.68
N PHE A 161 -2.17 -9.03 -10.54
CA PHE A 161 -1.90 -9.95 -9.43
C PHE A 161 -3.15 -10.39 -8.68
N MET A 162 -4.10 -9.49 -8.42
CA MET A 162 -5.39 -9.85 -7.83
C MET A 162 -6.19 -10.80 -8.75
N ALA A 163 -6.20 -10.52 -10.06
CA ALA A 163 -6.84 -11.39 -11.04
C ALA A 163 -6.19 -12.79 -11.06
N SER A 164 -4.86 -12.84 -11.00
CA SER A 164 -4.12 -14.10 -10.93
C SER A 164 -4.44 -14.88 -9.64
N ALA A 165 -4.35 -14.21 -8.49
CA ALA A 165 -4.58 -14.82 -7.18
C ALA A 165 -5.98 -15.44 -7.05
N LEU A 166 -7.01 -14.74 -7.53
CA LEU A 166 -8.40 -15.20 -7.48
C LEU A 166 -8.64 -16.50 -8.26
N ILE A 167 -7.80 -16.79 -9.26
CA ILE A 167 -7.92 -18.01 -10.07
C ILE A 167 -6.94 -19.10 -9.58
N THR A 168 -5.74 -18.74 -9.14
CA THR A 168 -4.74 -19.70 -8.67
C THR A 168 -5.09 -20.27 -7.29
N PHE A 169 -5.64 -19.47 -6.37
CA PHE A 169 -5.98 -19.93 -5.01
C PHE A 169 -7.00 -21.06 -4.96
N PRO A 170 -8.12 -21.03 -5.71
CA PRO A 170 -9.07 -22.14 -5.73
C PRO A 170 -8.50 -23.44 -6.29
N VAL A 171 -7.69 -23.34 -7.36
CA VAL A 171 -7.04 -24.49 -8.01
C VAL A 171 -6.03 -25.14 -7.05
N MET A 172 -5.18 -24.33 -6.41
CA MET A 172 -4.20 -24.83 -5.43
C MET A 172 -4.87 -25.37 -4.16
N SER A 173 -5.95 -24.74 -3.68
CA SER A 173 -6.70 -25.22 -2.50
C SER A 173 -7.42 -26.54 -2.78
N ALA A 174 -8.05 -26.69 -3.96
CA ALA A 174 -8.66 -27.94 -4.38
C ALA A 174 -7.61 -29.05 -4.54
N TRP A 175 -6.45 -28.73 -5.11
CA TRP A 175 -5.33 -29.67 -5.21
C TRP A 175 -4.82 -30.12 -3.84
N MET A 176 -4.62 -29.19 -2.89
CA MET A 176 -4.20 -29.50 -1.52
C MET A 176 -5.22 -30.39 -0.78
N LEU A 177 -6.52 -30.13 -0.95
CA LEU A 177 -7.57 -30.93 -0.33
C LEU A 177 -7.62 -32.35 -0.92
N LEU A 178 -7.53 -32.47 -2.24
CA LEU A 178 -7.52 -33.78 -2.91
C LEU A 178 -6.26 -34.58 -2.57
N SER A 179 -5.09 -33.94 -2.53
CA SER A 179 -3.84 -34.61 -2.17
C SER A 179 -3.82 -35.07 -0.71
N SER A 180 -4.43 -34.30 0.21
CA SER A 180 -4.58 -34.69 1.63
C SER A 180 -5.42 -35.95 1.84
N LYS A 181 -6.34 -36.26 0.91
CA LYS A 181 -7.19 -37.45 0.94
C LYS A 181 -6.57 -38.67 0.27
N LEU A 182 -5.58 -38.46 -0.60
CA LEU A 182 -4.82 -39.53 -1.26
C LEU A 182 -3.61 -40.01 -0.43
N THR A 183 -3.22 -39.25 0.60
CA THR A 183 -2.09 -39.56 1.49
C THR A 183 -2.52 -40.01 2.89
N SER A 184 -3.82 -40.21 3.12
CA SER A 184 -4.41 -40.80 4.33
C SER A 184 -5.02 -42.16 4.02
#